data_AF-A0A967MYC8-F1
#
_entry.id   AF-A0A967MYC8-F1
#
_cell.length_a   1.000
_cell.length_b   1.000
_cell.length_c   1.000
_cell.angle_alpha   90.00
_cell.angle_beta   90.00
_cell.angle_gamma   90.00
#
_symmetry.space_group_name_H-M   'P 1'
#
loop_
_entity.id
_entity.type
_entity.pdbx_description
1 polymer ?
#
loop_
_entity_poly.entity_id
_entity_poly.type
_entity_poly.pdbx_seq_one_letter_code
_entity_poly.pdbx_strand_id
1 'polypeptide(L)'
;HYLADVERICDRVGIIKEGKLVAAEGVRDLKQKRIYKVQAFFAGSFDRNTFKIEGVEITGETSESLSMDVKGDINPLIARLGNFELRDLQIEHASLKDIFLEFYE
;
A
#
# COMPACT_ATOMS: atom_id res chain seq x y z
N HIS A 1 6.86 16.26 -5.65
CA HIS A 1 7.66 16.97 -4.63
C HIS A 1 6.79 17.68 -3.59
N TYR A 2 5.79 18.50 -3.95
CA TYR A 2 4.94 19.21 -2.96
C TYR A 2 4.00 18.33 -2.10
N LEU A 3 3.62 17.14 -2.55
CA LEU A 3 2.66 16.27 -1.83
C LEU A 3 3.22 15.73 -0.50
N ALA A 4 4.52 15.48 -0.42
CA ALA A 4 5.17 15.07 0.83
C ALA A 4 5.16 16.19 1.88
N ASP A 5 5.28 17.45 1.45
CA ASP A 5 5.15 18.61 2.33
C ASP A 5 3.71 18.82 2.80
N VAL A 6 2.72 18.59 1.91
CA VAL A 6 1.30 18.62 2.26
C VAL A 6 0.98 17.59 3.34
N GLU A 7 1.53 16.37 3.23
CA GLU A 7 1.39 15.36 4.28
C GLU A 7 1.98 15.78 5.62
N ARG A 8 3.05 16.58 5.61
CA ARG A 8 3.75 17.00 6.82
C ARG A 8 3.09 18.19 7.50
N ILE A 9 2.38 19.03 6.76
CA ILE A 9 1.94 20.35 7.22
C ILE A 9 0.41 20.44 7.34
N CYS A 10 -0.35 19.71 6.52
CA CYS A 10 -1.80 19.89 6.43
C CYS A 10 -2.59 18.86 7.24
N ASP A 11 -3.69 19.28 7.86
CA ASP A 11 -4.63 18.39 8.55
C ASP A 11 -5.73 17.84 7.63
N ARG A 12 -6.06 18.56 6.55
CA ARG A 12 -7.14 18.22 5.60
C ARG A 12 -6.73 18.50 4.16
N VAL A 13 -7.25 17.70 3.23
CA VAL A 13 -7.00 17.86 1.80
C VAL A 13 -8.31 17.77 1.03
N GLY A 14 -8.48 18.67 0.05
CA GLY A 14 -9.54 18.59 -0.95
C GLY A 14 -8.94 18.19 -2.30
N ILE A 15 -9.50 17.17 -2.94
CA ILE A 15 -9.14 16.76 -4.30
C ILE A 15 -10.17 17.34 -5.26
N ILE A 16 -9.71 18.10 -6.26
CA ILE A 16 -10.56 18.71 -7.30
C ILE A 16 -10.23 18.08 -8.65
N LYS A 17 -11.25 17.53 -9.33
CA LYS A 17 -11.17 16.95 -10.68
C LYS A 17 -12.26 17.61 -11.53
N GLU A 18 -11.90 18.08 -12.72
CA GLU A 18 -12.84 18.74 -13.66
C GLU A 18 -13.66 19.90 -13.05
N GLY A 19 -13.02 20.69 -12.18
CA GLY A 19 -13.67 21.82 -11.51
C GLY A 19 -14.66 21.43 -10.40
N LYS A 20 -14.73 20.14 -10.03
CA LYS A 20 -15.57 19.65 -8.93
C LYS A 20 -14.72 19.09 -7.81
N LEU A 21 -15.12 19.35 -6.57
CA LEU A 21 -14.54 18.73 -5.38
C LEU A 21 -14.99 17.26 -5.34
N VAL A 22 -14.06 16.34 -5.55
CA VAL A 22 -14.34 14.89 -5.62
C VAL A 22 -14.04 14.16 -4.31
N ALA A 23 -13.19 14.73 -3.45
CA ALA A 23 -12.95 14.24 -2.10
C ALA A 23 -12.54 15.39 -1.18
N ALA A 24 -12.96 15.34 0.08
CA ALA A 24 -12.52 16.27 1.12
C ALA A 24 -12.41 15.52 2.46
N GLU A 25 -11.22 15.02 2.77
CA GLU A 25 -10.97 14.17 3.93
C GLU A 25 -9.79 14.71 4.74
N GLY A 26 -9.71 14.31 6.02
CA GLY A 26 -8.51 14.56 6.82
C GLY A 26 -7.32 13.80 6.23
N VAL A 27 -6.11 14.38 6.28
CA VAL A 27 -4.88 13.65 5.87
C VAL A 27 -4.76 12.36 6.69
N ARG A 28 -5.16 12.39 7.96
CA ARG A 28 -5.19 11.22 8.84
C ARG A 28 -6.24 10.19 8.45
N ASP A 29 -7.36 10.61 7.87
CA ASP A 29 -8.44 9.72 7.44
C ASP A 29 -8.11 9.06 6.10
N LEU A 30 -7.47 9.81 5.20
CA LEU A 30 -6.86 9.26 3.98
C LEU A 30 -5.77 8.24 4.34
N LYS A 31 -4.90 8.53 5.31
CA LYS A 31 -3.92 7.56 5.84
C LYS A 31 -4.55 6.35 6.54
N GLN A 32 -5.77 6.49 7.07
CA GLN A 32 -6.54 5.40 7.65
C GLN A 32 -7.21 4.50 6.60
N LYS A 33 -7.25 4.90 5.33
CA LYS A 33 -7.37 3.95 4.21
C LYS A 33 -6.04 3.18 4.17
N ARG A 34 -5.92 2.20 5.08
CA ARG A 34 -4.72 1.43 5.40
C ARG A 34 -4.32 0.60 4.21
N ILE A 35 -3.64 1.22 3.25
CA ILE A 35 -2.97 0.53 2.17
C ILE A 35 -1.51 0.41 2.60
N TYR A 36 -1.06 -0.82 2.84
CA TYR A 36 0.34 -1.13 3.07
C TYR A 36 0.97 -1.57 1.77
N LYS A 37 2.11 -0.98 1.41
CA LYS A 37 2.97 -1.51 0.38
C LYS A 37 3.96 -2.45 1.04
N VAL A 38 3.91 -3.72 0.65
CA VAL A 38 4.72 -4.78 1.22
C VAL A 38 5.61 -5.34 0.13
N GLN A 39 6.91 -5.32 0.39
CA GLN A 39 7.90 -5.97 -0.45
C GLN A 39 8.61 -7.05 0.35
N ALA A 40 8.39 -8.31 -0.03
CA ALA A 40 8.99 -9.47 0.61
C ALA A 40 10.06 -10.06 -0.32
N PHE A 41 11.23 -10.35 0.24
CA PHE A 41 12.33 -11.04 -0.44
C PHE A 41 12.52 -12.41 0.18
N PHE A 42 12.53 -13.47 -0.62
CA PHE A 42 12.51 -14.86 -0.16
C PHE A 42 13.88 -15.51 -0.30
N ALA A 43 14.34 -16.28 0.70
CA ALA A 43 15.58 -17.04 0.64
C ALA A 43 15.52 -18.24 -0.32
N GLY A 44 14.32 -18.68 -0.68
CA GLY A 44 14.07 -19.77 -1.60
C GLY A 44 12.87 -19.49 -2.51
N SER A 45 12.37 -20.54 -3.16
CA SER A 45 11.19 -20.46 -4.01
C SER A 45 9.94 -20.14 -3.19
N PHE A 46 9.07 -19.28 -3.74
CA PHE A 46 7.74 -19.01 -3.21
C PHE A 46 6.70 -19.26 -4.31
N ASP A 47 5.46 -19.57 -3.91
CA ASP A 47 4.31 -19.58 -4.82
C ASP A 47 3.44 -18.37 -4.52
N ARG A 48 3.34 -17.45 -5.49
CA ARG A 48 2.51 -16.25 -5.41
C ARG A 48 1.05 -16.53 -5.10
N ASN A 49 0.53 -17.70 -5.48
CA ASN A 49 -0.88 -18.04 -5.23
C ASN A 49 -1.20 -18.18 -3.74
N THR A 50 -0.18 -18.43 -2.91
CA THR A 50 -0.28 -18.46 -1.44
C THR A 50 -0.68 -17.09 -0.86
N PHE A 51 -0.41 -16.01 -1.58
CA PHE A 51 -0.66 -14.63 -1.17
C PHE A 51 -1.92 -14.02 -1.80
N LYS A 52 -2.69 -14.80 -2.58
CA LYS A 52 -4.02 -14.40 -3.06
C LYS A 52 -5.06 -14.55 -1.94
N ILE A 53 -4.96 -13.68 -0.96
CA ILE A 53 -5.88 -13.59 0.17
C ILE A 53 -6.68 -12.29 0.11
N GLU A 54 -7.78 -12.23 0.84
CA GLU A 54 -8.63 -11.04 0.88
C GLU A 54 -7.84 -9.81 1.34
N GLY A 55 -8.01 -8.69 0.62
CA GLY A 55 -7.32 -7.45 0.91
C GLY A 55 -5.87 -7.38 0.40
N VAL A 56 -5.32 -8.42 -0.22
CA VAL A 56 -3.97 -8.41 -0.80
C VAL A 56 -4.03 -8.40 -2.32
N GLU A 57 -3.39 -7.41 -2.92
CA GLU A 57 -3.21 -7.28 -4.36
C GLU A 57 -1.73 -7.43 -4.71
N ILE A 58 -1.39 -8.30 -5.65
CA ILE A 58 0.00 -8.50 -6.09
C ILE A 58 0.30 -7.48 -7.17
N THR A 59 1.23 -6.57 -6.90
CA THR A 59 1.61 -5.46 -7.79
C THR A 59 2.89 -5.75 -8.57
N GLY A 60 3.69 -6.72 -8.15
CA GLY A 60 4.90 -7.13 -8.85
C GLY A 60 5.48 -8.43 -8.34
N GLU A 61 6.16 -9.16 -9.21
CA GLU A 61 6.76 -10.47 -8.91
C GLU A 61 8.08 -10.61 -9.65
N THR A 62 9.09 -11.12 -8.95
CA THR A 62 10.36 -11.56 -9.52
C THR A 62 10.67 -12.98 -9.03
N SER A 63 11.79 -13.57 -9.45
CA SER A 63 12.20 -14.90 -8.97
C SER A 63 12.48 -14.94 -7.46
N GLU A 64 12.78 -13.80 -6.84
CA GLU A 64 13.21 -13.75 -5.43
C GLU A 64 12.38 -12.78 -4.57
N SER A 65 11.47 -12.01 -5.18
CA SER A 65 10.70 -10.98 -4.47
C SER A 65 9.25 -10.93 -4.91
N LEU A 66 8.39 -10.54 -3.98
CA LEU A 66 6.97 -10.28 -4.21
C LEU A 66 6.60 -8.91 -3.65
N SER A 67 6.00 -8.07 -4.51
CA SER A 67 5.45 -6.77 -4.15
C SER A 67 3.92 -6.86 -4.09
N MET A 68 3.36 -6.35 -2.99
CA MET A 68 1.94 -6.46 -2.68
C MET A 68 1.40 -5.16 -2.07
N ASP A 69 0.18 -4.83 -2.43
CA ASP A 69 -0.59 -3.78 -1.76
C ASP A 69 -1.66 -4.45 -0.87
N VAL A 70 -1.70 -4.06 0.40
CA VAL A 70 -2.59 -4.66 1.40
C VAL A 70 -3.57 -3.63 1.90
N LYS A 71 -4.85 -3.81 1.58
CA LYS A 71 -5.95 -2.96 2.03
C LYS A 71 -6.57 -3.56 3.29
N GLY A 72 -6.48 -2.86 4.41
CA GLY A 72 -7.12 -3.25 5.67
C GLY A 72 -6.16 -3.90 6.67
N ASP A 73 -6.49 -5.11 7.13
CA ASP A 73 -5.68 -5.83 8.12
C ASP A 73 -4.48 -6.53 7.46
N ILE A 74 -3.28 -6.22 7.92
CA ILE A 74 -2.03 -6.80 7.43
C ILE A 74 -1.71 -8.16 8.09
N ASN A 75 -2.31 -8.48 9.23
CA ASN A 75 -2.00 -9.69 9.99
C ASN A 75 -2.13 -10.99 9.17
N PRO A 76 -3.17 -11.18 8.33
CA PRO A 76 -3.27 -12.36 7.48
C PRO A 76 -2.06 -12.52 6.54
N LEU A 77 -1.54 -11.41 5.99
CA LEU A 77 -0.36 -11.45 5.13
C LEU A 77 0.89 -11.81 5.95
N ILE A 78 1.09 -11.18 7.11
CA ILE A 78 2.25 -11.46 7.98
C ILE A 78 2.26 -12.93 8.41
N ALA A 79 1.10 -13.49 8.77
CA ALA A 79 0.98 -14.89 9.13
C ALA A 79 1.33 -15.84 7.96
N ARG A 80 1.00 -15.46 6.72
CA ARG A 80 1.40 -16.22 5.52
C ARG A 80 2.89 -16.14 5.26
N LEU A 81 3.44 -14.93 5.30
CA LEU A 81 4.87 -14.65 5.14
C LEU A 81 5.71 -15.40 6.17
N GLY A 82 5.23 -15.56 7.40
CA GLY A 82 5.90 -16.32 8.46
C GLY A 82 6.10 -17.81 8.18
N ASN A 83 5.45 -18.37 7.14
CA ASN A 83 5.69 -19.76 6.71
C ASN A 83 6.86 -19.88 5.72
N PHE A 84 7.46 -18.76 5.32
CA PHE A 84 8.58 -18.71 4.38
C PHE A 84 9.81 -18.14 5.06
N GLU A 85 10.98 -18.56 4.59
CA GLU A 85 12.24 -17.94 4.98
C GLU A 85 12.44 -16.64 4.17
N LEU A 86 12.31 -15.51 4.86
CA LEU A 86 12.48 -14.19 4.25
C LEU A 86 13.93 -13.72 4.42
N ARG A 87 14.51 -13.21 3.33
CA ARG A 87 15.78 -12.48 3.33
C ARG A 87 15.59 -11.03 3.81
N ASP A 88 14.53 -10.39 3.37
CA ASP A 88 14.19 -9.01 3.71
C ASP A 88 12.67 -8.81 3.61
N LEU A 89 12.15 -7.87 4.39
CA LEU A 89 10.74 -7.50 4.41
C LEU A 89 10.61 -6.00 4.64
N GLN A 90 10.08 -5.30 3.65
CA GLN A 90 9.80 -3.88 3.70
C GLN A 90 8.30 -3.67 3.75
N ILE A 91 7.84 -2.90 4.73
CA ILE A 91 6.43 -2.57 4.90
C ILE A 91 6.35 -1.06 5.05
N GLU A 92 5.68 -0.42 4.11
CA GLU A 92 5.46 1.01 4.09
C GLU A 92 3.97 1.31 4.03
N HIS A 93 3.56 2.44 4.60
CA HIS A 93 2.23 2.97 4.35
C HIS A 93 2.21 3.62 2.97
N ALA A 94 1.13 3.41 2.21
CA ALA A 94 0.90 4.13 0.97
C ALA A 94 0.96 5.64 1.24
N SER A 95 1.68 6.35 0.37
CA SER A 95 1.78 7.81 0.48
C SER A 95 0.46 8.46 0.06
N LEU A 96 0.25 9.71 0.44
CA LEU A 96 -0.88 10.52 -0.03
C LEU A 96 -0.85 10.66 -1.55
N LYS A 97 0.34 10.62 -2.17
CA LYS A 97 0.48 10.58 -3.63
C LYS A 97 -0.12 9.32 -4.22
N ASP A 98 0.10 8.16 -3.59
CA ASP A 98 -0.44 6.88 -4.05
C ASP A 98 -1.97 6.86 -3.92
N ILE A 99 -2.49 7.31 -2.78
CA ILE A 99 -3.94 7.45 -2.55
C ILE A 99 -4.54 8.46 -3.55
N PHE A 100 -3.83 9.54 -3.85
CA PHE A 100 -4.26 10.54 -4.83
C PHE A 100 -4.37 9.94 -6.24
N LEU A 101 -3.44 9.07 -6.65
CA LEU A 101 -3.46 8.45 -7.98
C LEU A 101 -4.71 7.58 -8.20
N GLU A 102 -5.23 6.89 -7.17
CA GLU A 102 -6.49 6.12 -7.27
C GLU A 102 -7.70 6.99 -7.67
N PHE A 103 -7.70 8.30 -7.39
CA PHE A 103 -8.79 9.20 -7.81
C PHE A 103 -8.66 9.72 -9.26
N TYR A 104 -7.51 9.50 -9.89
CA TYR A 104 -7.21 9.97 -11.25
C TYR A 104 -7.27 8.89 -12.32
N GLU A 105 -7.18 7.61 -11.94
CA GLU A 105 -7.67 6.49 -12.77
C GLU A 105 -9.21 6.52 -12.91
#